data_AF-C0CRF3-F1
#
_entry.id   AF-C0CRF3-F1
#
_cell.length_a   1.000
_cell.length_b   1.000
_cell.length_c   1.000
_cell.angle_alpha   90.00
_cell.angle_beta   90.00
_cell.angle_gamma   90.00
#
_symmetry.space_group_name_H-M   'P 1'
#
loop_
_entity.id
_entity.type
_entity.pdbx_description
1 polymer ?
#
loop_
_entity_poly.entity_id
_entity_poly.type
_entity_poly.pdbx_seq_one_letter_code
_entity_poly.pdbx_strand_id
1 'polypeptide(L)'
;MGKEDIKMLSFRLMRRNFTSCLLPFAIVFLLITMYTTVIIYMYNPELADMLNDYQEAIPQMMSAVGMTGIASNLIEWIQIYLYGFIMRLFPLIFIIIMVNKLVMRYIDRGSMACLLATPNSRKKIICTQIISMILYLIFCMICVTTVGILSSEAMFPGELNTSKYLVLNIGTLMLWLAQTGIAFFFACLFSDSKYYYIFGSGIP
;
A
#
# COMPACT_ATOMS: atom_id res chain seq x y z
N MET A 1 4.61 -5.93 44.49
CA MET A 1 5.30 -6.57 43.36
C MET A 1 4.26 -7.41 42.61
N GLY A 2 4.00 -7.13 41.33
CA GLY A 2 3.19 -8.01 40.47
C GLY A 2 1.83 -7.47 39.99
N LYS A 3 1.84 -6.51 39.04
CA LYS A 3 0.78 -6.31 38.04
C LYS A 3 1.22 -5.39 36.87
N GLU A 4 2.51 -5.36 36.54
CA GLU A 4 3.06 -4.48 35.48
C GLU A 4 3.57 -5.23 34.24
N ASP A 5 3.32 -6.52 34.16
CA ASP A 5 3.67 -7.30 32.98
C ASP A 5 2.58 -7.23 31.90
N ILE A 6 3.00 -6.89 30.68
CA ILE A 6 2.38 -7.26 29.39
C ILE A 6 1.21 -6.37 28.92
N LYS A 7 1.45 -5.07 28.74
CA LYS A 7 0.85 -4.37 27.57
C LYS A 7 1.94 -3.68 26.78
N MET A 8 2.53 -4.43 25.84
CA MET A 8 3.48 -3.95 24.83
C MET A 8 2.89 -2.85 23.93
N LEU A 9 1.56 -2.69 23.93
CA LEU A 9 0.85 -1.63 23.21
C LEU A 9 0.20 -0.60 24.13
N SER A 10 0.21 0.66 23.72
CA SER A 10 -0.55 1.72 24.38
C SER A 10 -1.82 2.03 23.59
N PHE A 11 -2.98 1.58 24.09
CA PHE A 11 -4.26 1.77 23.40
C PHE A 11 -4.59 3.26 23.17
N ARG A 12 -4.29 4.13 24.15
CA ARG A 12 -4.48 5.59 24.02
C ARG A 12 -3.62 6.19 22.91
N LEU A 13 -2.36 5.77 22.82
CA LEU A 13 -1.44 6.22 21.77
C LEU A 13 -1.90 5.71 20.40
N MET A 14 -2.30 4.44 20.31
CA MET A 14 -2.80 3.83 19.08
C MET A 14 -4.06 4.55 18.56
N ARG A 15 -5.04 4.84 19.42
CA ARG A 15 -6.23 5.62 19.03
C ARG A 15 -5.86 6.99 18.46
N ARG A 16 -4.91 7.69 19.08
CA ARG A 16 -4.41 8.98 18.58
C ARG A 16 -3.71 8.84 17.22
N ASN A 17 -2.94 7.77 17.02
CA ASN A 17 -2.29 7.48 15.75
C ASN A 17 -3.33 7.29 14.63
N PHE A 18 -4.38 6.49 14.89
CA PHE A 18 -5.49 6.32 13.97
C PHE A 18 -6.17 7.65 13.63
N THR A 19 -6.52 8.48 14.62
CA THR A 19 -7.12 9.79 14.31
C THR A 19 -6.20 10.70 13.49
N SER A 20 -4.89 10.65 13.71
CA SER A 20 -3.92 11.50 13.01
C SER A 20 -3.68 11.10 11.56
N CYS A 21 -3.86 9.81 11.25
CA CYS A 21 -3.64 9.22 9.93
C CYS A 21 -4.94 9.00 9.13
N LEU A 22 -6.12 9.22 9.73
CA LEU A 22 -7.41 8.97 9.08
C LEU A 22 -7.63 9.83 7.82
N LEU A 23 -7.31 11.12 7.87
CA LEU A 23 -7.47 12.00 6.71
C LEU A 23 -6.57 11.60 5.52
N PRO A 24 -5.23 11.46 5.67
CA PRO A 24 -4.39 11.01 4.55
C PRO A 24 -4.74 9.60 4.08
N PHE A 25 -5.16 8.72 4.99
CA PHE A 25 -5.68 7.40 4.63
C PHE A 25 -6.90 7.51 3.70
N ALA A 26 -7.91 8.31 4.09
CA ALA A 26 -9.14 8.46 3.32
C ALA A 26 -8.87 9.02 1.91
N ILE A 27 -7.96 9.98 1.78
CA ILE A 27 -7.58 10.57 0.49
C ILE A 27 -6.94 9.50 -0.41
N VAL A 28 -5.93 8.79 0.10
CA VAL A 28 -5.22 7.76 -0.67
C VAL A 28 -6.15 6.60 -1.02
N PHE A 29 -6.96 6.16 -0.06
CA PHE A 29 -7.94 5.10 -0.28
C PHE A 29 -8.96 5.48 -1.36
N LEU A 30 -9.49 6.70 -1.34
CA LEU A 30 -10.45 7.18 -2.34
C LEU A 30 -9.81 7.23 -3.74
N LEU A 31 -8.57 7.72 -3.84
CA LEU A 31 -7.84 7.74 -5.11
C LEU A 31 -7.62 6.33 -5.66
N ILE A 32 -7.09 5.41 -4.84
CA ILE A 32 -6.86 4.03 -5.28
C ILE A 32 -8.17 3.36 -5.69
N THR A 33 -9.24 3.54 -4.93
CA THR A 33 -10.57 3.00 -5.24
C THR A 33 -11.08 3.53 -6.57
N MET A 34 -11.04 4.86 -6.77
CA MET A 34 -11.47 5.51 -8.01
C MET A 34 -10.67 5.01 -9.22
N TYR A 35 -9.34 4.91 -9.11
CA TYR A 35 -8.51 4.36 -10.18
C TYR A 35 -8.78 2.87 -10.42
N THR A 36 -8.99 2.08 -9.37
CA THR A 36 -9.32 0.65 -9.49
C THR A 36 -10.59 0.47 -10.32
N THR A 37 -11.66 1.22 -9.99
CA THR A 37 -12.92 1.12 -10.72
C THR A 37 -12.81 1.61 -12.16
N VAL A 38 -12.07 2.70 -12.40
CA VAL A 38 -11.89 3.25 -13.77
C VAL A 38 -11.06 2.31 -14.64
N ILE A 39 -9.98 1.74 -14.11
CA ILE A 39 -9.13 0.81 -14.87
C ILE A 39 -9.90 -0.46 -15.22
N ILE A 40 -10.68 -1.00 -14.28
CA ILE A 40 -11.55 -2.15 -14.56
C ILE A 40 -12.55 -1.77 -15.66
N TYR A 41 -13.24 -0.63 -15.54
CA TYR A 41 -14.20 -0.17 -16.55
C TYR A 41 -13.60 -0.02 -17.95
N MET A 42 -12.34 0.41 -18.06
CA MET A 42 -11.65 0.59 -19.33
C MET A 42 -11.22 -0.72 -20.01
N TYR A 43 -11.39 -1.87 -19.34
CA TYR A 43 -11.11 -3.16 -19.94
C TYR A 43 -12.10 -3.44 -21.08
N ASN A 44 -11.58 -3.85 -22.24
CA ASN A 44 -12.38 -4.23 -23.40
C ASN A 44 -12.21 -5.73 -23.67
N PRO A 45 -13.23 -6.57 -23.42
CA PRO A 45 -13.12 -8.02 -23.58
C PRO A 45 -12.97 -8.43 -25.06
N GLU A 46 -13.62 -7.75 -26.01
CA GLU A 46 -13.53 -8.09 -27.43
C GLU A 46 -12.10 -7.92 -27.96
N LEU A 47 -11.39 -6.88 -27.50
CA LEU A 47 -9.99 -6.69 -27.84
C LEU A 47 -9.11 -7.79 -27.23
N ALA A 48 -9.42 -8.22 -26.00
CA ALA A 48 -8.69 -9.28 -25.32
C ALA A 48 -8.85 -10.64 -26.03
N ASP A 49 -10.07 -10.99 -26.42
CA ASP A 49 -10.38 -12.24 -27.13
C ASP A 49 -9.70 -12.30 -28.49
N MET A 50 -9.79 -11.21 -29.29
CA MET A 50 -9.08 -11.15 -30.57
C MET A 50 -7.57 -11.35 -30.39
N LEU A 51 -6.97 -10.76 -29.36
CA LEU A 51 -5.54 -10.90 -29.10
C LEU A 51 -5.14 -12.31 -28.65
N ASN A 52 -5.99 -13.00 -27.89
CA ASN A 52 -5.80 -14.41 -27.56
C ASN A 52 -5.75 -15.25 -28.85
N ASP A 53 -6.71 -15.06 -29.75
CA ASP A 53 -6.77 -15.76 -31.04
C ASP A 53 -5.53 -15.46 -31.90
N TYR A 54 -5.06 -14.21 -31.92
CA TYR A 54 -3.82 -13.83 -32.63
C TYR A 54 -2.56 -14.46 -32.01
N GLN A 55 -2.48 -14.57 -30.68
CA GLN A 55 -1.35 -15.21 -30.00
C GLN A 55 -1.27 -16.70 -30.33
N GLU A 56 -2.40 -17.40 -30.40
CA GLU A 56 -2.45 -18.80 -30.80
C GLU A 56 -2.09 -18.99 -32.28
N ALA A 57 -2.58 -18.10 -33.15
CA ALA A 57 -2.36 -18.22 -34.59
C ALA A 57 -0.93 -17.88 -35.04
N ILE A 58 -0.27 -16.86 -34.46
CA ILE A 58 1.06 -16.40 -34.91
C ILE A 58 1.95 -15.92 -33.73
N PRO A 59 2.53 -16.84 -32.94
CA PRO A 59 3.38 -16.49 -31.80
C PRO A 59 4.68 -15.76 -32.21
N GLN A 60 5.22 -16.05 -33.41
CA GLN A 60 6.47 -15.44 -33.89
C GLN A 60 6.33 -13.96 -34.27
N MET A 61 5.13 -13.49 -34.64
CA MET A 61 4.90 -12.08 -35.00
C MET A 61 4.82 -11.18 -33.76
N MET A 62 4.24 -11.68 -32.66
CA MET A 62 4.20 -10.97 -31.37
C MET A 62 5.61 -10.73 -30.80
N SER A 63 6.52 -11.69 -30.94
CA SER A 63 7.93 -11.54 -30.55
C SER A 63 8.71 -10.56 -31.44
N ALA A 64 8.34 -10.43 -32.72
CA ALA A 64 9.02 -9.54 -33.66
C ALA A 64 8.59 -8.06 -33.54
N VAL A 65 7.39 -7.80 -33.02
CA VAL A 65 6.81 -6.44 -32.87
C VAL A 65 7.04 -5.86 -31.47
N GLY A 66 7.58 -6.63 -30.52
CA GLY A 66 7.85 -6.15 -29.15
C GLY A 66 6.59 -5.96 -28.31
N MET A 67 5.48 -6.65 -28.65
CA MET A 67 4.19 -6.58 -27.95
C MET A 67 4.20 -7.37 -26.62
N THR A 68 5.23 -7.23 -25.79
CA THR A 68 5.31 -7.84 -24.46
C THR A 68 4.55 -7.02 -23.40
N GLY A 69 3.34 -6.56 -23.71
CA GLY A 69 2.63 -5.60 -22.86
C GLY A 69 1.16 -5.37 -23.16
N ILE A 70 0.52 -6.20 -23.99
CA ILE A 70 -0.93 -6.13 -24.19
C ILE A 70 -1.57 -7.19 -23.30
N ALA A 71 -2.49 -6.77 -22.44
CA ALA A 71 -3.20 -7.67 -21.54
C ALA A 71 -4.16 -8.57 -22.32
N SER A 72 -3.96 -9.87 -22.21
CA SER A 72 -4.78 -10.90 -22.85
C SER A 72 -6.05 -11.24 -22.05
N ASN A 73 -6.11 -10.78 -20.80
CA ASN A 73 -7.19 -11.05 -19.85
C ASN A 73 -7.29 -9.93 -18.81
N LEU A 74 -8.40 -9.88 -18.07
CA LEU A 74 -8.67 -8.83 -17.09
C LEU A 74 -7.60 -8.75 -15.98
N ILE A 75 -7.04 -9.88 -15.55
CA ILE A 75 -6.01 -9.89 -14.50
C ILE A 75 -4.70 -9.25 -14.96
N GLU A 76 -4.26 -9.50 -16.20
CA GLU A 76 -3.08 -8.86 -16.79
C GLU A 76 -3.30 -7.36 -17.00
N TRP A 77 -4.52 -6.96 -17.37
CA TRP A 77 -4.88 -5.56 -17.54
C TRP A 77 -4.74 -4.81 -16.21
N ILE A 78 -5.33 -5.37 -15.16
CA ILE A 78 -5.19 -4.87 -13.79
C ILE A 78 -3.72 -4.86 -13.36
N GLN A 79 -2.97 -5.93 -13.64
CA GLN A 79 -1.56 -6.02 -13.26
C GLN A 79 -0.71 -4.92 -13.90
N ILE A 80 -0.88 -4.66 -15.20
CA ILE A 80 -0.10 -3.66 -15.94
C ILE A 80 -0.50 -2.24 -15.50
N TYR A 81 -1.79 -1.90 -15.54
CA TYR A 81 -2.23 -0.52 -15.38
C TYR A 81 -2.44 -0.11 -13.91
N LEU A 82 -2.92 -1.02 -13.06
CA LEU A 82 -3.14 -0.72 -11.63
C LEU A 82 -1.87 -1.02 -10.82
N TYR A 83 -1.31 -2.22 -10.93
CA TYR A 83 -0.18 -2.66 -10.08
C TYR A 83 1.19 -2.21 -10.58
N GLY A 84 1.31 -1.91 -11.87
CA GLY A 84 2.55 -1.36 -12.45
C GLY A 84 2.91 0.02 -11.90
N PHE A 85 1.92 0.81 -11.48
CA PHE A 85 2.14 2.20 -11.07
C PHE A 85 1.28 2.65 -9.88
N ILE A 86 -0.03 2.69 -10.04
CA ILE A 86 -0.96 3.30 -9.06
C ILE A 86 -0.90 2.62 -7.70
N MET A 87 -0.92 1.28 -7.68
CA MET A 87 -0.87 0.47 -6.46
C MET A 87 0.52 0.42 -5.81
N ARG A 88 1.53 1.03 -6.45
CA ARG A 88 2.87 1.24 -5.88
C ARG A 88 3.04 2.68 -5.36
N LEU A 89 2.66 3.67 -6.18
CA LEU A 89 2.93 5.08 -5.91
C LEU A 89 2.12 5.64 -4.74
N PHE A 90 0.79 5.48 -4.76
CA PHE A 90 -0.07 6.09 -3.74
C PHE A 90 0.15 5.51 -2.33
N PRO A 91 0.31 4.19 -2.16
CA PRO A 91 0.67 3.59 -0.89
C PRO A 91 2.04 4.05 -0.39
N LEU A 92 3.03 4.21 -1.27
CA LEU A 92 4.33 4.78 -0.90
C LEU A 92 4.19 6.19 -0.33
N ILE A 93 3.42 7.07 -0.98
CA ILE A 93 3.12 8.42 -0.48
C ILE A 93 2.47 8.33 0.91
N PHE A 94 1.50 7.43 1.08
CA PHE A 94 0.85 7.23 2.38
C PHE A 94 1.81 6.77 3.47
N ILE A 95 2.70 5.82 3.17
CA ILE A 95 3.74 5.32 4.06
C ILE A 95 4.64 6.47 4.53
N ILE A 96 5.09 7.32 3.61
CA ILE A 96 5.94 8.47 3.92
C ILE A 96 5.23 9.44 4.87
N ILE A 97 3.95 9.74 4.62
CA ILE A 97 3.12 10.61 5.46
C ILE A 97 2.92 9.99 6.85
N MET A 98 2.66 8.67 6.92
CA MET A 98 2.49 7.96 8.19
C MET A 98 3.76 8.03 9.03
N VAL A 99 4.91 7.63 8.48
CA VAL A 99 6.19 7.67 9.18
C VAL A 99 6.52 9.10 9.60
N ASN A 100 6.24 10.10 8.76
CA ASN A 100 6.44 11.50 9.15
C ASN A 100 5.59 11.90 10.37
N LYS A 101 4.27 11.64 10.31
CA LYS A 101 3.33 12.02 11.38
C LYS A 101 3.56 11.26 12.69
N LEU A 102 3.93 9.99 12.60
CA LEU A 102 3.98 9.06 13.72
C LEU A 102 5.37 9.01 14.38
N VAL A 103 6.43 9.34 13.63
CA VAL A 103 7.83 9.26 14.10
C VAL A 103 8.52 10.62 13.96
N MET A 104 8.77 11.09 12.73
CA MET A 104 9.60 12.28 12.48
C MET A 104 9.13 13.54 13.18
N ARG A 105 7.82 13.80 13.16
CA ARG A 105 7.24 14.99 13.77
C ARG A 105 7.59 15.15 15.25
N TYR A 106 7.81 14.04 15.96
CA TYR A 106 8.24 14.08 17.37
C TYR A 106 9.74 14.35 17.51
N ILE A 107 10.55 13.85 16.57
CA ILE A 107 12.00 14.03 16.49
C ILE A 107 12.31 15.49 16.11
N ASP A 108 11.77 15.98 14.99
CA ASP A 108 12.04 17.33 14.46
C ASP A 108 11.65 18.44 15.44
N ARG A 109 10.55 18.26 16.18
CA ARG A 109 10.03 19.27 17.12
C ARG A 109 10.66 19.22 18.51
N GLY A 110 11.60 18.30 18.77
CA GLY A 110 12.11 18.02 20.12
C GLY A 110 11.04 17.50 21.10
N SER A 111 9.80 17.29 20.63
CA SER A 111 8.64 16.90 21.44
C SER A 111 8.63 15.43 21.82
N MET A 112 9.66 14.67 21.42
CA MET A 112 9.91 13.30 21.90
C MET A 112 10.00 13.25 23.44
N ALA A 113 10.49 14.31 24.08
CA ALA A 113 10.49 14.46 25.54
C ALA A 113 9.07 14.49 26.14
N CYS A 114 8.12 15.16 25.47
CA CYS A 114 6.70 15.17 25.87
C CYS A 114 6.07 13.78 25.70
N LEU A 115 6.47 13.04 24.67
CA LEU A 115 6.03 11.66 24.46
C LEU A 115 6.60 10.71 25.53
N LEU A 116 7.83 10.93 25.98
CA LEU A 116 8.49 10.17 27.05
C LEU A 116 8.04 10.54 28.45
N ALA A 117 7.49 11.73 28.64
CA ALA A 117 6.82 12.14 29.89
C ALA A 117 5.48 11.42 30.10
N THR A 118 4.94 10.77 29.07
CA THR A 118 3.80 9.85 29.24
C THR A 118 4.28 8.54 29.90
N PRO A 119 3.42 7.77 30.58
CA PRO A 119 3.80 6.50 31.22
C PRO A 119 3.99 5.36 30.19
N ASN A 120 4.70 5.64 29.10
CA ASN A 120 5.04 4.70 28.04
C ASN A 120 6.56 4.66 27.87
N SER A 121 7.15 3.46 27.90
CA SER A 121 8.56 3.28 27.60
C SER A 121 8.86 3.56 26.11
N ARG A 122 10.12 3.90 25.80
CA ARG A 122 10.62 4.08 24.42
C ARG A 122 10.22 2.93 23.50
N LYS A 123 10.41 1.69 23.97
CA LYS A 123 10.05 0.46 23.24
C LYS A 123 8.55 0.39 22.96
N LYS A 124 7.71 0.67 23.97
CA LYS A 124 6.24 0.65 23.84
C LYS A 124 5.74 1.67 22.82
N ILE A 125 6.34 2.86 22.79
CA ILE A 125 6.00 3.91 21.81
C ILE A 125 6.30 3.40 20.39
N ILE A 126 7.54 2.97 20.14
CA ILE A 126 7.97 2.51 18.82
C ILE A 126 7.13 1.32 18.34
N CYS A 127 6.94 0.29 19.18
CA CYS A 127 6.10 -0.85 18.84
C CYS A 127 4.66 -0.44 18.51
N THR A 128 4.09 0.50 19.26
CA THR A 128 2.74 1.00 18.98
C THR A 128 2.70 1.74 17.63
N GLN A 129 3.73 2.51 17.27
CA GLN A 129 3.79 3.19 15.97
C GLN A 129 3.87 2.20 14.81
N ILE A 130 4.78 1.23 14.88
CA ILE A 130 4.97 0.18 13.87
C ILE A 130 3.66 -0.60 13.66
N ILE A 131 3.05 -1.07 14.74
CA ILE A 131 1.80 -1.84 14.66
C ILE A 131 0.66 -0.98 14.10
N SER A 132 0.59 0.31 14.45
CA SER A 132 -0.42 1.22 13.87
C SER A 132 -0.26 1.33 12.35
N MET A 133 0.98 1.46 11.85
CA MET A 133 1.25 1.55 10.40
C MET A 133 0.90 0.25 9.67
N ILE A 134 1.29 -0.91 10.22
CA ILE A 134 0.98 -2.22 9.65
C ILE A 134 -0.54 -2.43 9.56
N LEU A 135 -1.28 -2.13 10.63
CA LEU A 135 -2.73 -2.27 10.64
C LEU A 135 -3.40 -1.38 9.59
N TYR A 136 -2.91 -0.16 9.37
CA TYR A 136 -3.42 0.71 8.31
C TYR A 136 -3.21 0.13 6.92
N LEU A 137 -2.03 -0.42 6.64
CA LEU A 137 -1.73 -1.01 5.32
C LEU A 137 -2.55 -2.27 5.06
N ILE A 138 -2.69 -3.14 6.06
CA ILE A 138 -3.54 -4.33 5.96
C ILE A 138 -5.00 -3.92 5.73
N PHE A 139 -5.50 -2.97 6.50
CA PHE A 139 -6.87 -2.48 6.36
C PHE A 139 -7.10 -1.86 4.98
N CYS A 140 -6.17 -1.03 4.49
CA CYS A 140 -6.21 -0.47 3.15
C CYS A 140 -6.29 -1.56 2.08
N MET A 141 -5.42 -2.57 2.18
CA MET A 141 -5.34 -3.66 1.21
C MET A 141 -6.64 -4.47 1.17
N ILE A 142 -7.22 -4.80 2.33
CA ILE A 142 -8.50 -5.52 2.39
C ILE A 142 -9.61 -4.72 1.71
N CYS A 143 -9.72 -3.42 2.01
CA CYS A 143 -10.74 -2.56 1.45
C CYS A 143 -10.60 -2.43 -0.07
N VAL A 144 -9.39 -2.17 -0.58
CA VAL A 144 -9.15 -2.05 -2.03
C VAL A 144 -9.38 -3.38 -2.75
N THR A 145 -8.93 -4.50 -2.17
CA THR A 145 -9.18 -5.84 -2.74
C THR A 145 -10.67 -6.12 -2.84
N THR A 146 -11.44 -5.77 -1.81
CA THR A 146 -12.90 -5.95 -1.81
C THR A 146 -13.56 -5.11 -2.91
N VAL A 147 -13.16 -3.85 -3.06
CA VAL A 147 -13.66 -2.96 -4.13
C VAL A 147 -13.31 -3.52 -5.50
N GLY A 148 -12.08 -4.01 -5.69
CA GLY A 148 -11.63 -4.60 -6.95
C GLY A 148 -12.49 -5.80 -7.34
N ILE A 149 -12.69 -6.75 -6.42
CA ILE A 149 -13.54 -7.92 -6.66
C ILE A 149 -14.98 -7.51 -6.98
N LEU A 150 -15.58 -6.62 -6.17
CA LEU A 150 -16.96 -6.19 -6.38
C LEU A 150 -17.15 -5.47 -7.72
N SER A 151 -16.18 -4.65 -8.12
CA SER A 151 -16.23 -3.89 -9.37
C SER A 151 -16.03 -4.79 -10.58
N SER A 152 -15.10 -5.75 -10.50
CA SER A 152 -14.91 -6.75 -11.54
C SER A 152 -16.14 -7.64 -11.70
N GLU A 153 -16.72 -8.15 -10.62
CA GLU A 153 -17.94 -8.98 -10.70
C GLU A 153 -19.15 -8.19 -11.21
N ALA A 154 -19.26 -6.90 -10.90
CA ALA A 154 -20.36 -6.06 -11.36
C ALA A 154 -20.27 -5.70 -12.86
N MET A 155 -19.05 -5.57 -13.40
CA MET A 155 -18.82 -5.13 -14.77
C MET A 155 -18.54 -6.29 -15.74
N PHE A 156 -17.79 -7.30 -15.29
CA PHE A 156 -17.29 -8.42 -16.07
C PHE A 156 -17.43 -9.72 -15.25
N PRO A 157 -18.67 -10.23 -15.08
CA PRO A 157 -18.94 -11.37 -14.21
C PRO A 157 -18.15 -12.61 -14.67
N GLY A 158 -17.37 -13.21 -13.76
CA GLY A 158 -16.59 -14.42 -14.03
C GLY A 158 -15.24 -14.23 -14.76
N GLU A 159 -14.92 -13.02 -15.24
CA GLU A 159 -13.65 -12.74 -15.94
C GLU A 159 -12.45 -12.63 -14.99
N LEU A 160 -12.69 -12.23 -13.74
CA LEU A 160 -11.60 -12.04 -12.78
C LEU A 160 -11.19 -13.37 -12.15
N ASN A 161 -9.94 -13.79 -12.41
CA ASN A 161 -9.32 -14.86 -11.64
C ASN A 161 -9.01 -14.39 -10.21
N THR A 162 -9.94 -14.64 -9.27
CA THR A 162 -9.84 -14.18 -7.88
C THR A 162 -8.60 -14.71 -7.17
N SER A 163 -8.19 -15.95 -7.46
CA SER A 163 -6.98 -16.55 -6.85
C SER A 163 -5.72 -15.79 -7.23
N LYS A 164 -5.52 -15.53 -8.52
CA LYS A 164 -4.38 -14.72 -9.02
C LYS A 164 -4.44 -13.29 -8.47
N TYR A 165 -5.63 -12.70 -8.40
CA TYR A 165 -5.82 -11.36 -7.85
C TYR A 165 -5.44 -11.27 -6.37
N LEU A 166 -5.80 -12.28 -5.55
CA LEU A 166 -5.39 -12.35 -4.15
C LEU A 166 -3.88 -12.52 -3.99
N VAL A 167 -3.24 -13.36 -4.81
CA VAL A 167 -1.77 -13.52 -4.80
C VAL A 167 -1.08 -12.20 -5.14
N LEU A 168 -1.59 -11.45 -6.13
CA LEU A 168 -1.07 -10.14 -6.51
C LEU A 168 -1.20 -9.13 -5.36
N ASN A 169 -2.34 -9.11 -4.66
CA ASN A 169 -2.54 -8.27 -3.49
C ASN A 169 -1.62 -8.65 -2.32
N ILE A 170 -1.42 -9.94 -2.04
CA ILE A 170 -0.51 -10.40 -0.99
C ILE A 170 0.93 -9.98 -1.31
N GLY A 171 1.39 -10.17 -2.55
CA GLY A 171 2.72 -9.73 -3.00
C GLY A 171 2.88 -8.20 -2.86
N THR A 172 1.85 -7.45 -3.19
CA THR A 172 1.85 -5.98 -3.06
C THR A 172 1.85 -5.53 -1.60
N LEU A 173 1.15 -6.24 -0.71
CA LEU A 173 1.18 -5.96 0.72
C LEU A 173 2.58 -6.18 1.30
N MET A 174 3.27 -7.25 0.89
CA MET A 174 4.66 -7.49 1.27
C MET A 174 5.58 -6.35 0.82
N LEU A 175 5.39 -5.83 -0.40
CA LEU A 175 6.12 -4.67 -0.89
C LEU A 175 5.88 -3.42 -0.02
N TRP A 176 4.63 -3.13 0.32
CA TRP A 176 4.31 -1.98 1.19
C TRP A 176 4.92 -2.11 2.58
N LEU A 177 4.93 -3.32 3.15
CA LEU A 177 5.56 -3.59 4.45
C LEU A 177 7.08 -3.41 4.39
N ALA A 178 7.73 -3.85 3.30
CA ALA A 178 9.15 -3.64 3.08
C ALA A 178 9.48 -2.14 2.95
N GLN A 179 8.73 -1.39 2.14
CA GLN A 179 8.88 0.06 2.00
C GLN A 179 8.70 0.79 3.34
N THR A 180 7.72 0.37 4.14
CA THR A 180 7.51 0.91 5.49
C THR A 180 8.69 0.64 6.42
N GLY A 181 9.26 -0.56 6.36
CA GLY A 181 10.45 -0.93 7.11
C GLY A 181 11.65 -0.04 6.75
N ILE A 182 11.88 0.19 5.46
CA ILE A 182 12.95 1.06 4.95
C ILE A 182 12.74 2.50 5.42
N ALA A 183 11.55 3.06 5.24
CA ALA A 183 11.21 4.42 5.66
C ALA A 183 11.38 4.58 7.18
N PHE A 184 10.93 3.60 7.98
CA PHE A 184 11.08 3.62 9.42
C PHE A 184 12.55 3.52 9.88
N PHE A 185 13.35 2.69 9.21
CA PHE A 185 14.78 2.53 9.50
C PHE A 185 15.53 3.85 9.30
N PHE A 186 15.37 4.48 8.12
CA PHE A 186 15.96 5.79 7.87
C PHE A 186 15.41 6.86 8.80
N ALA A 187 14.15 6.72 9.22
CA ALA A 187 13.57 7.65 10.17
C ALA A 187 14.18 7.58 11.57
N CYS A 188 14.73 6.42 11.95
CA CYS A 188 15.45 6.27 13.21
C CYS A 188 16.93 6.68 13.10
N LEU A 189 17.52 6.62 11.89
CA LEU A 189 18.92 6.99 11.65
C LEU A 189 19.14 8.50 11.53
N PHE A 190 18.24 9.22 10.86
CA PHE A 190 18.39 10.64 10.62
C PHE A 190 17.50 11.47 11.54
N SER A 191 18.10 12.43 12.23
CA SER A 191 17.39 13.36 13.11
C SER A 191 16.69 14.50 12.38
N ASP A 192 16.94 14.64 11.07
CA ASP A 192 16.52 15.78 10.26
C ASP A 192 15.64 15.30 9.09
N SER A 193 14.39 15.74 9.07
CA SER A 193 13.37 15.34 8.10
C SER A 193 13.81 15.47 6.64
N LYS A 194 14.74 16.40 6.33
CA LYS A 194 15.23 16.66 4.97
C LYS A 194 15.93 15.44 4.36
N TYR A 195 16.71 14.70 5.15
CA TYR A 195 17.40 13.48 4.70
C TYR A 195 16.47 12.27 4.66
N TYR A 196 15.47 12.23 5.53
CA TYR A 196 14.42 11.20 5.52
C TYR A 196 13.59 11.23 4.22
N TYR A 197 13.18 12.41 3.75
CA TYR A 197 12.45 12.50 2.48
C TYR A 197 13.32 12.06 1.30
N ILE A 198 14.63 12.37 1.30
CA ILE A 198 15.53 12.05 0.20
C ILE A 198 15.84 10.54 0.14
N PHE A 199 16.19 9.92 1.27
CA PHE A 199 16.59 8.51 1.30
C PHE A 199 15.42 7.53 1.52
N GLY A 200 14.36 7.96 2.21
CA GLY A 200 13.17 7.14 2.49
C GLY A 200 12.12 7.17 1.38
N SER A 201 12.04 8.26 0.59
CA SER A 201 11.15 8.36 -0.58
C SER A 201 11.85 8.03 -1.90
N GLY A 202 13.18 7.90 -1.91
CA GLY A 202 13.99 7.79 -3.12
C GLY A 202 14.05 6.41 -3.75
N ILE A 203 13.54 5.37 -3.07
CA ILE A 203 13.53 3.99 -3.59
C ILE A 203 12.08 3.61 -3.92
N PRO A 204 11.67 3.67 -5.21
CA PRO A 204 10.34 3.25 -5.65
C PRO A 204 10.13 1.73 -5.53
#